data_AF-M6HH55-F1
#
_entry.id   AF-M6HH55-F1
#
_cell.length_a   1.000
_cell.length_b   1.000
_cell.length_c   1.000
_cell.angle_alpha   90.00
_cell.angle_beta   90.00
_cell.angle_gamma   90.00
#
_symmetry.space_group_name_H-M   'P 1'
#
loop_
_entity.id
_entity.type
_entity.pdbx_description
1 polymer ?
#
loop_
_entity_poly.entity_id
_entity_poly.type
_entity_poly.pdbx_seq_one_letter_code
_entity_poly.pdbx_strand_id
1 'polypeptide(L)'
;MSLLNCTSKKKFCSSNDCKFAISLIAILSLSDNDDWGYEVGEEFQGGIKMTSFEFGESAFRQFSKSASLSSISEYTVGQTVFEVPWTPGFSAAIPDRDGLGPLFHTDSCLNCHSGNGRALEEEGENLTFSLVRLNVGDHSHHSEPRYGGQFQPNSVRGVPKEGDVRLNYQEITGKFEDGTKYTLRSPILEFSNLGYGPFANDTRTSVRIPPQVIGLGLLEAIPESTILSFADPSDKDENGISGRANYVSNLNGIGQTLGRFGWKANNTDLSRQSSAAFLGDLGITTPMFRTENCTNFQAECLASRNGGSPEISQNRITAITNYLKLIAVPARRKADNTSVLLGKKIFLKRDVNIVIFPKFKPDRMKVFQNFPIKSSDLIRIFYYTTWEKVLQITDRTKKQMEENGKLLLFGVSVYSRK
;
A
#
# COMPACT_ATOMS: atom_id res chain seq x y z
N MET A 1 -79.66 -41.37 -20.61
CA MET A 1 -79.16 -42.76 -20.45
C MET A 1 -77.68 -42.66 -20.09
N SER A 2 -77.32 -42.82 -18.80
CA SER A 2 -76.91 -44.10 -18.17
C SER A 2 -75.60 -44.63 -18.79
N LEU A 3 -74.42 -44.43 -18.19
CA LEU A 3 -73.79 -45.10 -17.03
C LEU A 3 -73.01 -46.39 -17.38
N LEU A 4 -71.77 -46.46 -16.81
CA LEU A 4 -70.91 -47.62 -16.48
C LEU A 4 -70.04 -48.20 -17.64
N ASN A 5 -68.76 -48.58 -17.49
CA ASN A 5 -67.94 -48.87 -16.30
C ASN A 5 -66.42 -48.94 -16.63
N CYS A 6 -65.60 -48.84 -15.56
CA CYS A 6 -64.13 -48.82 -15.46
C CYS A 6 -63.30 -49.98 -16.07
N THR A 7 -62.01 -49.70 -16.33
CA THR A 7 -60.77 -50.41 -15.87
C THR A 7 -59.57 -49.62 -16.45
N SER A 8 -58.37 -49.47 -15.88
CA SER A 8 -57.66 -49.93 -14.69
C SER A 8 -56.48 -48.97 -14.48
N LYS A 9 -56.16 -48.65 -13.21
CA LYS A 9 -54.97 -47.87 -12.81
C LYS A 9 -53.69 -48.54 -13.30
N LYS A 10 -52.83 -47.81 -14.02
CA LYS A 10 -51.38 -48.06 -14.02
C LYS A 10 -50.65 -46.91 -13.32
N LYS A 11 -50.15 -47.22 -12.13
CA LYS A 11 -49.11 -46.48 -11.43
C LYS A 11 -47.87 -46.39 -12.33
N PHE A 12 -47.47 -45.19 -12.72
CA PHE A 12 -46.09 -44.90 -13.13
C PHE A 12 -45.52 -43.88 -12.14
N CYS A 13 -45.13 -44.40 -10.98
CA CYS A 13 -44.15 -43.80 -10.08
C CYS A 13 -43.50 -44.96 -9.33
N SER A 14 -42.59 -45.66 -10.03
CA SER A 14 -41.60 -46.53 -9.39
C SER A 14 -40.31 -45.72 -9.24
N SER A 15 -40.02 -45.36 -7.99
CA SER A 15 -38.70 -45.22 -7.38
C SER A 15 -37.53 -44.75 -8.28
N ASN A 16 -37.26 -43.44 -8.21
CA ASN A 16 -35.96 -42.74 -8.12
C ASN A 16 -35.91 -41.41 -8.88
N ASP A 17 -36.83 -41.16 -9.83
CA ASP A 17 -36.78 -39.93 -10.64
C ASP A 17 -37.56 -38.73 -10.07
N CYS A 18 -38.45 -38.94 -9.09
CA CYS A 18 -39.10 -37.82 -8.38
C CYS A 18 -38.24 -37.18 -7.28
N LYS A 19 -37.09 -37.77 -6.94
CA LYS A 19 -36.15 -37.15 -5.98
C LYS A 19 -35.25 -36.10 -6.63
N PHE A 20 -35.02 -36.17 -7.95
CA PHE A 20 -34.23 -35.17 -8.66
C PHE A 20 -35.00 -33.87 -8.95
N ALA A 21 -36.31 -33.94 -9.24
CA ALA A 21 -37.10 -32.75 -9.53
C ALA A 21 -37.43 -31.90 -8.28
N ILE A 22 -37.57 -32.53 -7.11
CA ILE A 22 -37.81 -31.80 -5.85
C ILE A 22 -36.48 -31.28 -5.26
N SER A 23 -35.35 -31.96 -5.48
CA SER A 23 -34.03 -31.42 -5.14
C SER A 23 -33.60 -30.25 -6.03
N LEU A 24 -34.02 -30.18 -7.30
CA LEU A 24 -33.71 -29.03 -8.16
C LEU A 24 -34.51 -27.77 -7.80
N ILE A 25 -35.74 -27.93 -7.30
CA ILE A 25 -36.58 -26.80 -6.87
C ILE A 25 -36.19 -26.34 -5.45
N ALA A 26 -35.72 -27.25 -4.58
CA ALA A 26 -35.21 -26.88 -3.25
C ALA A 26 -33.84 -26.16 -3.28
N ILE A 27 -33.04 -26.34 -4.35
CA ILE A 27 -31.80 -25.56 -4.58
C ILE A 27 -32.12 -24.17 -5.15
N LEU A 28 -33.29 -23.96 -5.76
CA LEU A 28 -33.76 -22.66 -6.25
C LEU A 28 -34.63 -21.90 -5.24
N SER A 29 -35.00 -22.52 -4.11
CA SER A 29 -35.81 -21.92 -3.05
C SER A 29 -35.09 -21.78 -1.71
N LEU A 30 -33.78 -22.04 -1.66
CA LEU A 30 -32.95 -21.33 -0.70
C LEU A 30 -32.99 -19.88 -1.14
N SER A 31 -33.78 -19.07 -0.46
CA SER A 31 -33.59 -17.63 -0.45
C SER A 31 -32.16 -17.39 0.03
N ASP A 32 -31.21 -17.38 -0.92
CA ASP A 32 -29.97 -16.64 -0.77
C ASP A 32 -30.47 -15.23 -0.44
N ASN A 33 -30.45 -14.87 0.84
CA ASN A 33 -30.37 -13.47 1.22
C ASN A 33 -29.10 -13.01 0.51
N ASP A 34 -29.26 -12.40 -0.67
CA ASP A 34 -28.17 -12.18 -1.63
C ASP A 34 -27.32 -11.01 -1.13
N ASP A 35 -26.61 -11.23 -0.01
CA ASP A 35 -25.74 -10.30 0.70
C ASP A 35 -24.50 -9.89 -0.14
N TRP A 36 -24.44 -10.41 -1.36
CA TRP A 36 -23.37 -10.24 -2.34
C TRP A 36 -23.78 -9.35 -3.52
N GLY A 37 -25.03 -8.91 -3.57
CA GLY A 37 -25.52 -7.94 -4.54
C GLY A 37 -24.83 -6.58 -4.44
N TYR A 38 -25.12 -5.72 -5.41
CA TYR A 38 -24.73 -4.32 -5.34
C TYR A 38 -25.41 -3.66 -4.13
N GLU A 39 -24.62 -3.07 -3.25
CA GLU A 39 -25.14 -2.22 -2.18
C GLU A 39 -25.07 -0.75 -2.61
N VAL A 40 -26.14 -0.01 -2.39
CA VAL A 40 -26.17 1.44 -2.63
C VAL A 40 -25.02 2.10 -1.87
N GLY A 41 -24.20 2.85 -2.61
CA GLY A 41 -23.05 3.57 -2.07
C GLY A 41 -21.72 2.82 -2.14
N GLU A 42 -21.64 1.64 -2.77
CA GLU A 42 -20.39 0.92 -3.03
C GLU A 42 -19.39 1.66 -3.93
N GLU A 43 -19.87 2.64 -4.69
CA GLU A 43 -19.09 3.57 -5.47
C GLU A 43 -18.28 4.55 -4.60
N PHE A 44 -18.75 4.88 -3.39
CA PHE A 44 -18.15 5.88 -2.50
C PHE A 44 -17.06 5.31 -1.58
N GLN A 45 -15.92 4.90 -2.13
CA GLN A 45 -14.82 4.32 -1.35
C GLN A 45 -14.22 5.29 -0.32
N GLY A 46 -14.11 6.57 -0.67
CA GLY A 46 -13.71 7.62 0.27
C GLY A 46 -14.86 8.16 1.14
N GLY A 47 -16.05 7.55 1.10
CA GLY A 47 -17.28 8.17 1.58
C GLY A 47 -17.79 9.27 0.65
N ILE A 48 -18.97 9.84 0.95
CA ILE A 48 -19.72 10.72 0.02
C ILE A 48 -18.91 11.94 -0.42
N LYS A 49 -18.06 12.48 0.45
CA LYS A 49 -17.34 13.74 0.19
C LYS A 49 -15.91 13.55 -0.32
N MET A 50 -15.22 12.49 0.11
CA MET A 50 -13.84 12.21 -0.30
C MET A 50 -13.76 11.16 -1.41
N THR A 51 -14.88 10.89 -2.10
CA THR A 51 -14.89 10.12 -3.34
C THR A 51 -14.95 11.05 -4.54
N SER A 52 -14.06 10.85 -5.52
CA SER A 52 -14.09 11.54 -6.80
C SER A 52 -14.54 10.61 -7.93
N PHE A 53 -15.38 11.12 -8.82
CA PHE A 53 -15.83 10.41 -10.04
C PHE A 53 -15.05 10.86 -11.29
N GLU A 54 -13.93 11.56 -11.12
CA GLU A 54 -13.01 11.80 -12.22
C GLU A 54 -12.21 10.52 -12.51
N PHE A 55 -12.23 10.09 -13.76
CA PHE A 55 -11.54 8.89 -14.24
C PHE A 55 -10.45 9.27 -15.25
N GLY A 56 -9.49 8.37 -15.46
CA GLY A 56 -8.36 8.61 -16.36
C GLY A 56 -7.14 9.15 -15.62
N GLU A 57 -6.31 9.91 -16.33
CA GLU A 57 -4.97 10.31 -15.88
C GLU A 57 -4.97 11.21 -14.64
N SER A 58 -6.07 11.93 -14.39
CA SER A 58 -6.21 12.85 -13.25
C SER A 58 -6.94 12.23 -12.05
N ALA A 59 -7.35 10.96 -12.12
CA ALA A 59 -8.21 10.33 -11.10
C ALA A 59 -7.63 10.43 -9.68
N PHE A 60 -6.31 10.40 -9.53
CA PHE A 60 -5.63 10.44 -8.23
C PHE A 60 -5.18 11.85 -7.82
N ARG A 61 -5.49 12.88 -8.61
CA ARG A 61 -5.15 14.30 -8.35
C ARG A 61 -6.38 15.12 -7.98
N GLN A 62 -7.35 14.47 -7.33
CA GLN A 62 -8.63 15.07 -6.98
C GLN A 62 -8.69 15.36 -5.48
N PHE A 63 -9.47 16.36 -5.10
CA PHE A 63 -9.86 16.65 -3.73
C PHE A 63 -11.40 16.65 -3.62
N SER A 64 -11.95 16.79 -2.41
CA SER A 64 -13.41 16.83 -2.20
C SER A 64 -14.08 17.97 -3.00
N LYS A 65 -15.15 17.66 -3.76
CA LYS A 65 -15.96 18.69 -4.44
C LYS A 65 -16.61 19.70 -3.49
N SER A 66 -16.69 19.36 -2.20
CA SER A 66 -17.22 20.23 -1.13
C SER A 66 -16.12 20.88 -0.27
N ALA A 67 -14.86 20.81 -0.70
CA ALA A 67 -13.75 21.45 0.00
C ALA A 67 -13.94 22.98 0.06
N SER A 68 -13.59 23.59 1.18
CA SER A 68 -13.54 25.05 1.31
C SER A 68 -12.39 25.63 0.47
N LEU A 69 -12.46 26.92 0.16
CA LEU A 69 -11.35 27.63 -0.50
C LEU A 69 -10.03 27.51 0.27
N SER A 70 -10.08 27.48 1.61
CA SER A 70 -8.89 27.26 2.44
C SER A 70 -8.27 25.88 2.20
N SER A 71 -9.06 24.80 2.19
CA SER A 71 -8.55 23.45 1.92
C SER A 71 -8.04 23.31 0.48
N ILE A 72 -8.67 23.96 -0.49
CA ILE A 72 -8.18 23.98 -1.88
C ILE A 72 -6.82 24.68 -1.97
N SER A 73 -6.63 25.78 -1.24
CA SER A 73 -5.35 26.47 -1.14
C SER A 73 -4.28 25.56 -0.51
N GLU A 74 -4.59 24.93 0.63
CA GLU A 74 -3.69 23.98 1.30
C GLU A 74 -3.30 22.81 0.39
N TYR A 75 -4.27 22.25 -0.34
CA TYR A 75 -4.04 21.20 -1.33
C TYR A 75 -3.06 21.68 -2.41
N THR A 76 -3.32 22.82 -3.04
CA THR A 76 -2.51 23.35 -4.16
C THR A 76 -1.08 23.69 -3.73
N VAL A 77 -0.91 24.29 -2.54
CA VAL A 77 0.42 24.59 -2.00
C VAL A 77 1.20 23.30 -1.73
N GLY A 78 0.57 22.31 -1.10
CA GLY A 78 1.22 21.02 -0.84
C GLY A 78 1.48 20.20 -2.11
N GLN A 79 0.60 20.27 -3.11
CA GLN A 79 0.82 19.67 -4.43
C GLN A 79 2.09 20.19 -5.07
N THR A 80 2.33 21.50 -4.98
CA THR A 80 3.57 22.11 -5.49
C THR A 80 4.81 21.56 -4.77
N VAL A 81 4.69 21.23 -3.47
CA VAL A 81 5.78 20.58 -2.72
C VAL A 81 6.03 19.15 -3.17
N PHE A 82 4.98 18.44 -3.59
CA PHE A 82 5.04 17.05 -4.05
C PHE A 82 5.60 16.92 -5.48
N GLU A 83 5.18 17.80 -6.38
CA GLU A 83 5.37 17.65 -7.83
C GLU A 83 6.61 18.35 -8.36
N VAL A 84 6.96 19.51 -7.81
CA VAL A 84 8.05 20.32 -8.37
C VAL A 84 9.41 19.77 -7.90
N PRO A 85 10.34 19.45 -8.83
CA PRO A 85 11.68 19.00 -8.49
C PRO A 85 12.45 19.96 -7.58
N TRP A 86 13.20 19.37 -6.66
CA TRP A 86 14.19 20.04 -5.84
C TRP A 86 15.48 20.18 -6.61
N THR A 87 16.20 21.26 -6.35
CA THR A 87 17.48 21.56 -6.97
C THR A 87 18.61 21.43 -5.95
N PRO A 88 19.82 21.00 -6.37
CA PRO A 88 20.99 20.96 -5.48
C PRO A 88 21.21 22.30 -4.77
N GLY A 89 21.54 22.22 -3.47
CA GLY A 89 21.67 23.29 -2.44
C GLY A 89 22.47 24.57 -2.75
N PHE A 90 22.29 25.17 -3.93
CA PHE A 90 23.05 26.31 -4.48
C PHE A 90 22.23 27.22 -5.41
N SER A 91 20.94 26.93 -5.64
CA SER A 91 20.18 27.61 -6.67
C SER A 91 19.53 28.88 -6.13
N ALA A 92 20.24 30.01 -6.24
CA ALA A 92 19.64 31.33 -5.99
C ALA A 92 18.48 31.65 -6.96
N ALA A 93 18.34 30.90 -8.06
CA ALA A 93 17.30 31.10 -9.06
C ALA A 93 15.92 30.59 -8.60
N ILE A 94 15.88 29.53 -7.77
CA ILE A 94 14.64 28.99 -7.21
C ILE A 94 14.84 28.68 -5.72
N PRO A 95 14.94 29.71 -4.86
CA PRO A 95 15.17 29.52 -3.42
C PRO A 95 14.11 28.62 -2.78
N ASP A 96 12.90 28.63 -3.33
CA ASP A 96 11.80 27.79 -2.89
C ASP A 96 11.95 26.30 -3.25
N ARG A 97 12.97 25.88 -3.99
CA ARG A 97 13.22 24.46 -4.32
C ARG A 97 14.66 24.06 -4.02
N ASP A 98 15.35 24.84 -3.20
CA ASP A 98 16.73 24.58 -2.84
C ASP A 98 16.84 23.46 -1.78
N GLY A 99 17.99 22.78 -1.76
CA GLY A 99 18.33 21.80 -0.73
C GLY A 99 18.12 20.35 -1.10
N LEU A 100 18.11 19.97 -2.39
CA LEU A 100 18.25 18.55 -2.78
C LEU A 100 19.55 17.99 -2.20
N GLY A 101 19.46 16.83 -1.54
CA GLY A 101 20.59 16.23 -0.84
C GLY A 101 21.70 15.75 -1.78
N PRO A 102 22.92 15.55 -1.26
CA PRO A 102 24.07 15.14 -2.07
C PRO A 102 23.92 13.76 -2.71
N LEU A 103 23.22 12.85 -2.04
CA LEU A 103 22.81 11.54 -2.51
C LEU A 103 21.30 11.43 -2.39
N PHE A 104 20.64 10.97 -3.45
CA PHE A 104 19.18 10.89 -3.51
C PHE A 104 18.72 9.78 -4.45
N HIS A 105 17.45 9.39 -4.31
CA HIS A 105 16.80 8.41 -5.16
C HIS A 105 16.14 9.10 -6.34
N THR A 106 15.33 10.13 -6.08
CA THR A 106 14.78 11.05 -7.10
C THR A 106 14.81 12.49 -6.57
N ASP A 107 14.47 13.46 -7.42
CA ASP A 107 14.46 14.89 -7.09
C ASP A 107 13.06 15.46 -6.79
N SER A 108 11.99 14.66 -6.91
CA SER A 108 10.62 15.02 -6.50
C SER A 108 9.88 13.80 -5.98
N CYS A 109 8.83 14.01 -5.17
CA CYS A 109 7.97 12.92 -4.71
C CYS A 109 7.20 12.30 -5.89
N LEU A 110 6.76 13.12 -6.84
CA LEU A 110 6.04 12.69 -8.04
C LEU A 110 6.87 11.73 -8.90
N ASN A 111 8.18 11.90 -8.98
CA ASN A 111 9.06 11.05 -9.78
C ASN A 111 9.14 9.61 -9.27
N CYS A 112 8.76 9.34 -8.01
CA CYS A 112 8.51 7.97 -7.53
C CYS A 112 7.00 7.65 -7.57
N HIS A 113 6.16 8.57 -7.11
CA HIS A 113 4.72 8.41 -6.99
C HIS A 113 3.99 8.93 -8.24
N SER A 114 4.28 8.33 -9.40
CA SER A 114 3.77 8.79 -10.70
C SER A 114 2.26 9.01 -10.68
N GLY A 115 1.86 10.28 -10.87
CA GLY A 115 0.45 10.71 -10.82
C GLY A 115 -0.27 10.35 -9.52
N ASN A 116 0.40 10.38 -8.36
CA ASN A 116 -0.07 9.90 -7.06
C ASN A 116 -0.32 8.39 -6.97
N GLY A 117 0.09 7.65 -8.00
CA GLY A 117 -0.15 6.23 -8.16
C GLY A 117 1.08 5.39 -7.88
N ARG A 118 1.09 4.20 -8.51
CA ARG A 118 2.23 3.29 -8.54
C ARG A 118 2.84 3.35 -9.92
N ALA A 119 4.16 3.33 -10.00
CA ALA A 119 4.86 3.07 -11.24
C ALA A 119 5.21 1.59 -11.38
N LEU A 120 5.39 1.14 -12.61
CA LEU A 120 5.92 -0.18 -12.94
C LEU A 120 7.33 0.02 -13.52
N GLU A 121 8.27 -0.79 -13.05
CA GLU A 121 9.62 -0.85 -13.63
C GLU A 121 9.61 -1.79 -14.83
N GLU A 122 10.34 -1.42 -15.88
CA GLU A 122 10.61 -2.30 -17.01
C GLU A 122 11.76 -3.26 -16.66
N GLU A 123 11.67 -4.50 -17.14
CA GLU A 123 12.68 -5.52 -16.89
C GLU A 123 13.99 -5.20 -17.63
N GLY A 124 15.13 -5.37 -16.95
CA GLY A 124 16.46 -5.12 -17.51
C GLY A 124 16.91 -3.65 -17.50
N GLU A 125 16.00 -2.74 -17.17
CA GLU A 125 16.30 -1.32 -17.03
C GLU A 125 16.78 -0.98 -15.62
N ASN A 126 17.42 0.19 -15.49
CA ASN A 126 17.79 0.74 -14.19
C ASN A 126 16.52 1.13 -13.42
N LEU A 127 16.49 0.82 -12.12
CA LEU A 127 15.39 1.23 -11.25
C LEU A 127 15.27 2.76 -11.21
N THR A 128 14.08 3.26 -11.48
CA THR A 128 13.79 4.71 -11.46
C THR A 128 12.84 5.08 -10.32
N PHE A 129 11.86 4.24 -10.04
CA PHE A 129 10.78 4.51 -9.08
C PHE A 129 10.93 3.71 -7.79
N SER A 130 11.31 2.44 -7.92
CA SER A 130 11.41 1.51 -6.82
C SER A 130 12.69 1.74 -6.05
N LEU A 131 12.57 1.87 -4.73
CA LEU A 131 13.71 2.00 -3.84
C LEU A 131 14.20 0.62 -3.40
N VAL A 132 15.48 0.53 -3.05
CA VAL A 132 16.08 -0.68 -2.48
C VAL A 132 16.55 -0.40 -1.06
N ARG A 133 15.97 -1.10 -0.08
CA ARG A 133 16.45 -1.07 1.31
C ARG A 133 17.61 -2.03 1.49
N LEU A 134 18.63 -1.56 2.21
CA LEU A 134 19.86 -2.30 2.50
C LEU A 134 19.98 -2.49 4.01
N ASN A 135 20.33 -3.70 4.45
CA ASN A 135 20.67 -4.02 5.84
C ASN A 135 21.76 -5.10 5.87
N VAL A 136 22.41 -5.28 7.00
CA VAL A 136 23.34 -6.41 7.24
C VAL A 136 22.82 -7.34 8.32
N GLY A 137 23.17 -8.61 8.23
CA GLY A 137 22.79 -9.67 9.16
C GLY A 137 21.30 -10.05 9.14
N ASP A 138 20.91 -10.86 10.12
CA ASP A 138 19.55 -11.39 10.24
C ASP A 138 18.53 -10.42 10.84
N HIS A 139 19.01 -9.35 11.48
CA HIS A 139 18.19 -8.37 12.17
C HIS A 139 18.19 -7.05 11.38
N SER A 140 17.00 -6.60 10.97
CA SER A 140 16.79 -5.40 10.13
C SER A 140 17.05 -4.05 10.83
N HIS A 141 17.97 -4.02 11.79
CA HIS A 141 18.31 -2.83 12.58
C HIS A 141 19.67 -2.24 12.21
N HIS A 142 20.51 -2.99 11.50
CA HIS A 142 21.81 -2.52 11.06
C HIS A 142 21.77 -2.23 9.56
N SER A 143 21.92 -0.95 9.23
CA SER A 143 22.10 -0.47 7.86
C SER A 143 23.39 -1.02 7.25
N GLU A 144 23.46 -1.05 5.92
CA GLU A 144 24.70 -1.37 5.23
C GLU A 144 25.76 -0.28 5.54
N PRO A 145 26.99 -0.63 5.94
CA PRO A 145 27.95 0.36 6.45
C PRO A 145 28.38 1.46 5.47
N ARG A 146 28.45 1.18 4.17
CA ARG A 146 28.92 2.07 3.11
C ARG A 146 27.78 2.83 2.43
N TYR A 147 26.64 2.16 2.27
CA TYR A 147 25.48 2.59 1.48
C TYR A 147 24.24 2.91 2.33
N GLY A 148 24.34 2.79 3.66
CA GLY A 148 23.27 3.14 4.57
C GLY A 148 22.06 2.20 4.48
N GLY A 149 20.87 2.74 4.82
CA GLY A 149 19.64 1.95 4.93
C GLY A 149 18.79 1.90 3.64
N GLN A 150 19.17 2.67 2.62
CA GLN A 150 18.48 2.77 1.33
C GLN A 150 19.51 3.20 0.28
N PHE A 151 19.58 2.44 -0.81
CA PHE A 151 20.48 2.72 -1.93
C PHE A 151 20.08 4.00 -2.68
N GLN A 152 21.03 4.86 -2.98
CA GLN A 152 20.86 6.17 -3.62
C GLN A 152 21.54 6.20 -5.01
N PRO A 153 20.81 5.86 -6.10
CA PRO A 153 21.39 5.77 -7.44
C PRO A 153 21.79 7.12 -8.04
N ASN A 154 21.38 8.25 -7.46
CA ASN A 154 21.65 9.58 -8.00
C ASN A 154 22.44 10.44 -7.01
N SER A 155 23.18 11.41 -7.55
CA SER A 155 23.99 12.33 -6.76
C SER A 155 24.10 13.70 -7.42
N VAL A 156 24.46 14.70 -6.61
CA VAL A 156 24.80 16.03 -7.10
C VAL A 156 26.23 16.06 -7.66
N ARG A 157 26.55 17.12 -8.41
CA ARG A 157 27.90 17.29 -8.97
C ARG A 157 28.97 17.34 -7.87
N GLY A 158 30.01 16.54 -8.03
CA GLY A 158 31.14 16.47 -7.09
C GLY A 158 30.99 15.40 -6.01
N VAL A 159 29.83 14.74 -5.93
CA VAL A 159 29.59 13.59 -5.05
C VAL A 159 29.46 12.33 -5.92
N PRO A 160 30.27 11.28 -5.72
CA PRO A 160 30.06 10.00 -6.39
C PRO A 160 28.67 9.44 -6.06
N LYS A 161 27.89 8.98 -7.05
CA LYS A 161 26.66 8.23 -6.76
C LYS A 161 26.98 6.87 -6.14
N GLU A 162 26.02 6.26 -5.45
CA GLU A 162 26.24 4.96 -4.84
C GLU A 162 26.42 3.83 -5.86
N GLY A 163 25.79 3.95 -7.03
CA GLY A 163 25.99 3.05 -8.17
C GLY A 163 24.72 2.90 -9.00
N ASP A 164 24.64 1.80 -9.74
CA ASP A 164 23.49 1.45 -10.57
C ASP A 164 22.83 0.18 -10.03
N VAL A 165 21.50 0.10 -10.12
CA VAL A 165 20.74 -1.11 -9.79
C VAL A 165 19.71 -1.40 -10.88
N ARG A 166 19.74 -2.63 -11.40
CA ARG A 166 18.78 -3.15 -12.38
C ARG A 166 17.87 -4.19 -11.77
N LEU A 167 16.66 -4.30 -12.32
CA LEU A 167 15.68 -5.29 -11.90
C LEU A 167 15.43 -6.29 -13.03
N ASN A 168 15.83 -7.53 -12.77
CA ASN A 168 15.50 -8.69 -13.60
C ASN A 168 14.49 -9.58 -12.88
N TYR A 169 13.89 -10.52 -13.60
CA TYR A 169 13.00 -11.50 -13.00
C TYR A 169 13.44 -12.93 -13.31
N GLN A 170 13.33 -13.79 -12.31
CA GLN A 170 13.34 -15.23 -12.51
C GLN A 170 11.91 -15.74 -12.52
N GLU A 171 11.57 -16.50 -13.56
CA GLU A 171 10.29 -17.19 -13.64
C GLU A 171 10.28 -18.45 -12.76
N ILE A 172 9.18 -18.62 -12.02
CA ILE A 172 8.91 -19.80 -11.19
C ILE A 172 7.61 -20.41 -11.69
N THR A 173 7.71 -21.57 -12.32
CA THR A 173 6.53 -22.30 -12.79
C THR A 173 5.92 -23.17 -11.68
N GLY A 174 4.61 -23.34 -11.72
CA GLY A 174 3.90 -24.27 -10.85
C GLY A 174 2.56 -24.71 -11.43
N LYS A 175 1.81 -25.47 -10.63
CA LYS A 175 0.44 -25.89 -10.94
C LYS A 175 -0.42 -25.74 -9.70
N PHE A 176 -1.68 -25.38 -9.89
CA PHE A 176 -2.73 -25.48 -8.88
C PHE A 176 -3.13 -26.95 -8.67
N GLU A 177 -3.90 -27.24 -7.62
CA GLU A 177 -4.35 -28.60 -7.30
C GLU A 177 -5.19 -29.23 -8.41
N ASP A 178 -5.93 -28.42 -9.17
CA ASP A 178 -6.70 -28.83 -10.34
C ASP A 178 -5.84 -29.12 -11.59
N GLY A 179 -4.51 -28.96 -11.48
CA GLY A 179 -3.54 -29.18 -12.55
C GLY A 179 -3.29 -27.96 -13.45
N THR A 180 -4.04 -26.86 -13.29
CA THR A 180 -3.86 -25.63 -14.06
C THR A 180 -2.48 -25.04 -13.79
N LYS A 181 -1.73 -24.72 -14.85
CA LYS A 181 -0.37 -24.16 -14.74
C LYS A 181 -0.41 -22.68 -14.38
N TYR A 182 0.58 -22.23 -13.60
CA TYR A 182 0.86 -20.82 -13.38
C TYR A 182 2.36 -20.52 -13.49
N THR A 183 2.67 -19.25 -13.71
CA THR A 183 4.04 -18.71 -13.63
C THR A 183 4.04 -17.53 -12.66
N LEU A 184 4.97 -17.55 -11.72
CA LEU A 184 5.29 -16.44 -10.82
C LEU A 184 6.60 -15.80 -11.28
N ARG A 185 6.83 -14.56 -10.86
CA ARG A 185 8.10 -13.86 -11.08
C ARG A 185 8.72 -13.49 -9.74
N SER A 186 10.00 -13.79 -9.56
CA SER A 186 10.79 -13.36 -8.41
C SER A 186 11.80 -12.30 -8.84
N PRO A 187 11.87 -11.13 -8.18
CA PRO A 187 12.79 -10.06 -8.55
C PRO A 187 14.24 -10.46 -8.23
N ILE A 188 15.16 -10.14 -9.14
CA ILE A 188 16.61 -10.24 -9.00
C ILE A 188 17.17 -8.82 -9.16
N LEU A 189 17.89 -8.35 -8.15
CA LEU A 189 18.57 -7.05 -8.19
C LEU A 189 20.01 -7.23 -8.60
N GLU A 190 20.45 -6.48 -9.60
CA GLU A 190 21.82 -6.48 -10.09
C GLU A 190 22.45 -5.11 -9.86
N PHE A 191 23.45 -5.05 -8.99
CA PHE A 191 24.18 -3.82 -8.69
C PHE A 191 25.46 -3.75 -9.50
N SER A 192 25.78 -2.55 -9.99
CA SER A 192 27.01 -2.29 -10.74
C SER A 192 27.51 -0.87 -10.47
N ASN A 193 28.75 -0.59 -10.89
CA ASN A 193 29.39 0.74 -10.75
C ASN A 193 29.32 1.30 -9.32
N LEU A 194 29.51 0.44 -8.33
CA LEU A 194 29.45 0.77 -6.91
C LEU A 194 30.50 1.83 -6.53
N GLY A 195 30.04 3.01 -6.11
CA GLY A 195 30.89 4.19 -5.89
C GLY A 195 31.77 4.11 -4.63
N TYR A 196 31.41 3.26 -3.68
CA TYR A 196 32.04 3.21 -2.35
C TYR A 196 32.65 1.83 -2.01
N GLY A 197 32.89 1.00 -3.04
CA GLY A 197 33.44 -0.35 -2.92
C GLY A 197 32.38 -1.44 -2.76
N PRO A 198 32.77 -2.71 -2.60
CA PRO A 198 31.81 -3.81 -2.50
C PRO A 198 30.94 -3.69 -1.24
N PHE A 199 29.70 -4.20 -1.32
CA PHE A 199 28.83 -4.39 -0.16
C PHE A 199 29.50 -5.25 0.93
N ALA A 200 29.04 -5.11 2.17
CA ALA A 200 29.33 -6.10 3.20
C ALA A 200 28.87 -7.52 2.78
N ASN A 201 29.58 -8.55 3.24
CA ASN A 201 29.35 -9.94 2.81
C ASN A 201 27.94 -10.47 3.15
N ASP A 202 27.28 -9.90 4.16
CA ASP A 202 25.97 -10.29 4.65
C ASP A 202 24.89 -9.24 4.35
N THR A 203 25.12 -8.37 3.37
CA THR A 203 24.12 -7.39 2.91
C THR A 203 22.87 -8.09 2.37
N ARG A 204 21.71 -7.59 2.81
CA ARG A 204 20.38 -8.02 2.38
C ARG A 204 19.62 -6.87 1.76
N THR A 205 18.88 -7.19 0.71
CA THR A 205 18.14 -6.21 -0.08
C THR A 205 16.64 -6.42 0.01
N SER A 206 15.86 -5.33 -0.03
CA SER A 206 14.41 -5.38 -0.16
C SER A 206 13.96 -4.27 -1.11
N VAL A 207 13.57 -4.65 -2.33
CA VAL A 207 12.95 -3.75 -3.31
C VAL A 207 11.55 -3.35 -2.85
N ARG A 208 11.21 -2.07 -3.01
CA ARG A 208 9.88 -1.53 -2.65
C ARG A 208 9.39 -0.57 -3.71
N ILE A 209 8.24 -0.90 -4.28
CA ILE A 209 7.52 -0.01 -5.19
C ILE A 209 6.86 1.10 -4.35
N PRO A 210 6.90 2.38 -4.75
CA PRO A 210 6.18 3.44 -4.05
C PRO A 210 4.67 3.16 -4.03
N PRO A 211 3.99 3.19 -2.87
CA PRO A 211 2.54 3.02 -2.80
C PRO A 211 1.82 4.24 -3.38
N GLN A 212 0.57 4.04 -3.82
CA GLN A 212 -0.31 5.17 -4.13
C GLN A 212 -0.57 6.02 -2.89
N VAL A 213 -0.75 7.33 -3.06
CA VAL A 213 -0.93 8.29 -1.95
C VAL A 213 -2.37 8.78 -1.77
N ILE A 214 -3.31 8.25 -2.54
CA ILE A 214 -4.74 8.56 -2.42
C ILE A 214 -5.34 8.08 -1.10
N GLY A 215 -6.23 8.87 -0.50
CA GLY A 215 -7.00 8.46 0.69
C GLY A 215 -6.19 8.32 1.97
N LEU A 216 -4.91 8.72 1.99
CA LEU A 216 -4.05 8.58 3.16
C LEU A 216 -4.58 9.36 4.38
N GLY A 217 -5.22 10.52 4.18
CA GLY A 217 -5.89 11.24 5.26
C GLY A 217 -7.05 10.46 5.90
N LEU A 218 -7.78 9.66 5.12
CA LEU A 218 -8.84 8.78 5.64
C LEU A 218 -8.25 7.67 6.50
N LEU A 219 -7.14 7.07 6.04
CA LEU A 219 -6.39 6.08 6.80
C LEU A 219 -5.84 6.69 8.09
N GLU A 220 -5.29 7.90 8.01
CA GLU A 220 -4.74 8.57 9.18
C GLU A 220 -5.80 8.79 10.26
N ALA A 221 -7.03 9.08 9.86
CA ALA A 221 -8.12 9.39 10.77
C ALA A 221 -8.71 8.17 11.50
N ILE A 222 -8.34 6.93 11.12
CA ILE A 222 -8.76 5.72 11.83
C ILE A 222 -8.18 5.71 13.26
N PRO A 223 -9.01 5.59 14.31
CA PRO A 223 -8.51 5.52 15.69
C PRO A 223 -7.53 4.36 15.89
N GLU A 224 -6.48 4.57 16.70
CA GLU A 224 -5.52 3.50 17.01
C GLU A 224 -6.20 2.28 17.64
N SER A 225 -7.18 2.50 18.52
CA SER A 225 -7.95 1.43 19.14
C SER A 225 -8.69 0.55 18.13
N THR A 226 -9.13 1.11 17.00
CA THR A 226 -9.71 0.34 15.91
C THR A 226 -8.66 -0.56 15.26
N ILE A 227 -7.47 -0.04 14.96
CA ILE A 227 -6.38 -0.85 14.39
C ILE A 227 -5.99 -1.98 15.37
N LEU A 228 -5.83 -1.65 16.65
CA LEU A 228 -5.45 -2.61 17.69
C LEU A 228 -6.53 -3.68 17.93
N SER A 229 -7.80 -3.38 17.66
CA SER A 229 -8.89 -4.36 17.79
C SER A 229 -8.79 -5.52 16.77
N PHE A 230 -8.02 -5.34 15.69
CA PHE A 230 -7.74 -6.39 14.70
C PHE A 230 -6.44 -7.16 14.98
N ALA A 231 -5.70 -6.80 16.02
CA ALA A 231 -4.51 -7.55 16.38
C ALA A 231 -4.94 -8.88 17.01
N ASP A 232 -4.59 -9.97 16.34
CA ASP A 232 -4.75 -11.33 16.87
C ASP A 232 -3.41 -12.05 16.95
N PRO A 233 -2.52 -11.68 17.90
CA PRO A 233 -1.17 -12.25 17.99
C PRO A 233 -1.15 -13.73 18.38
N SER A 234 -2.29 -14.28 18.81
CA SER A 234 -2.41 -15.65 19.29
C SER A 234 -3.32 -16.51 18.40
N ASP A 235 -3.79 -15.98 17.27
CA ASP A 235 -4.69 -16.68 16.34
C ASP A 235 -5.91 -17.26 17.06
N LYS A 236 -6.59 -16.42 17.85
CA LYS A 236 -7.71 -16.80 18.71
C LYS A 236 -8.95 -17.22 17.94
N ASP A 237 -9.08 -16.78 16.70
CA ASP A 237 -10.16 -17.22 15.80
C ASP A 237 -9.80 -18.47 14.99
N GLU A 238 -8.59 -19.03 15.20
CA GLU A 238 -8.08 -20.27 14.60
C GLU A 238 -8.13 -20.23 13.06
N ASN A 239 -8.06 -19.04 12.47
CA ASN A 239 -8.02 -18.88 11.02
C ASN A 239 -6.59 -19.09 10.47
N GLY A 240 -5.58 -19.26 11.30
CA GLY A 240 -4.18 -19.43 10.88
C GLY A 240 -3.43 -18.11 10.69
N ILE A 241 -3.97 -16.97 11.12
CA ILE A 241 -3.35 -15.64 11.02
C ILE A 241 -3.09 -15.05 12.40
N SER A 242 -1.81 -14.95 12.73
CA SER A 242 -1.35 -14.24 13.92
C SER A 242 -1.03 -12.76 13.65
N GLY A 243 -2.04 -11.91 13.52
CA GLY A 243 -1.88 -10.49 13.23
C GLY A 243 -1.23 -9.69 14.38
N ARG A 244 -0.19 -8.90 14.10
CA ARG A 244 0.52 -8.09 15.11
C ARG A 244 0.65 -6.63 14.68
N ALA A 245 0.31 -5.71 15.59
CA ALA A 245 0.59 -4.30 15.43
C ALA A 245 2.11 -4.04 15.46
N ASN A 246 2.59 -3.14 14.61
CA ASN A 246 3.97 -2.67 14.65
C ASN A 246 4.06 -1.41 15.52
N TYR A 247 5.10 -1.32 16.35
CA TYR A 247 5.37 -0.14 17.18
C TYR A 247 6.69 0.50 16.76
N VAL A 248 6.68 1.82 16.69
CA VAL A 248 7.82 2.63 16.25
C VAL A 248 8.32 3.45 17.44
N SER A 249 9.62 3.39 17.71
CA SER A 249 10.24 4.18 18.77
C SER A 249 10.03 5.69 18.54
N ASN A 250 9.74 6.38 19.64
CA ASN A 250 9.59 7.83 19.64
C ASN A 250 10.95 8.50 19.46
N LEU A 251 10.98 9.62 18.74
CA LEU A 251 12.22 10.33 18.42
C LEU A 251 12.86 11.01 19.64
N ASN A 252 12.09 11.22 20.72
CA ASN A 252 12.60 11.68 22.01
C ASN A 252 13.30 10.57 22.82
N GLY A 253 13.35 9.34 22.30
CA GLY A 253 13.96 8.18 22.95
C GLY A 253 13.09 7.51 24.02
N ILE A 254 11.85 7.99 24.27
CA ILE A 254 10.99 7.49 25.34
C ILE A 254 9.69 6.94 24.77
N GLY A 255 9.46 5.64 24.96
CA GLY A 255 8.25 4.95 24.55
C GLY A 255 8.18 4.65 23.05
N GLN A 256 7.03 4.14 22.62
CA GLN A 256 6.73 3.79 21.24
C GLN A 256 5.31 4.20 20.88
N THR A 257 5.08 4.45 19.60
CA THR A 257 3.76 4.78 19.03
C THR A 257 3.40 3.78 17.95
N LEU A 258 2.10 3.55 17.74
CA LEU A 258 1.62 2.66 16.69
C LEU A 258 2.15 3.10 15.32
N GLY A 259 2.77 2.16 14.61
CA GLY A 259 3.17 2.32 13.23
C GLY A 259 1.98 2.15 12.29
N ARG A 260 1.84 3.03 11.30
CA ARG A 260 0.64 3.13 10.44
C ARG A 260 0.96 3.26 8.96
N PHE A 261 2.07 3.92 8.62
CA PHE A 261 2.43 4.24 7.23
C PHE A 261 3.75 3.61 6.79
N GLY A 262 3.88 3.43 5.48
CA GLY A 262 4.96 2.70 4.83
C GLY A 262 4.72 1.19 4.78
N TRP A 263 5.48 0.49 3.93
CA TRP A 263 5.33 -0.96 3.69
C TRP A 263 5.42 -1.84 4.93
N LYS A 264 6.17 -1.39 5.94
CA LYS A 264 6.35 -2.10 7.21
C LYS A 264 5.73 -1.36 8.39
N ALA A 265 4.80 -0.43 8.13
CA ALA A 265 4.18 0.42 9.15
C ALA A 265 5.25 1.08 10.05
N ASN A 266 6.31 1.61 9.46
CA ASN A 266 7.48 2.15 10.17
C ASN A 266 7.38 3.67 10.44
N ASN A 267 6.28 4.29 10.03
CA ASN A 267 5.97 5.69 10.30
C ASN A 267 4.62 5.79 11.04
N THR A 268 4.54 6.65 12.04
CA THR A 268 3.39 6.80 12.95
C THR A 268 2.23 7.57 12.33
N ASP A 269 2.57 8.55 11.51
CA ASP A 269 1.65 9.51 10.90
C ASP A 269 2.23 10.02 9.57
N LEU A 270 1.44 10.79 8.83
CA LEU A 270 1.81 11.34 7.53
C LEU A 270 2.90 12.40 7.62
N SER A 271 3.01 13.11 8.74
CA SER A 271 4.09 14.09 8.97
C SER A 271 5.44 13.38 9.09
N ARG A 272 5.50 12.30 9.88
CA ARG A 272 6.69 11.45 10.01
C ARG A 272 7.00 10.72 8.70
N GLN A 273 6.00 10.19 8.00
CA GLN A 273 6.19 9.58 6.68
C GLN A 273 6.78 10.57 5.67
N SER A 274 6.23 11.79 5.59
CA SER A 274 6.74 12.83 4.68
C SER A 274 8.16 13.25 5.06
N SER A 275 8.41 13.45 6.37
CA SER A 275 9.73 13.85 6.86
C SER A 275 10.80 12.78 6.61
N ALA A 276 10.44 11.51 6.76
CA ALA A 276 11.33 10.39 6.48
C ALA A 276 11.59 10.21 4.98
N ALA A 277 10.59 10.48 4.13
CA ALA A 277 10.74 10.44 2.67
C ALA A 277 11.63 11.58 2.16
N PHE A 278 11.51 12.80 2.72
CA PHE A 278 12.43 13.89 2.40
C PHE A 278 13.89 13.50 2.63
N LEU A 279 14.21 12.94 3.81
CA LEU A 279 15.58 12.52 4.10
C LEU A 279 16.00 11.28 3.29
N GLY A 280 15.14 10.26 3.25
CA GLY A 280 15.50 8.95 2.69
C GLY A 280 15.49 8.91 1.17
N ASP A 281 14.62 9.67 0.51
CA ASP A 281 14.37 9.58 -0.92
C ASP A 281 14.93 10.79 -1.68
N LEU A 282 14.92 11.98 -1.08
CA LEU A 282 15.42 13.24 -1.67
C LEU A 282 16.74 13.71 -1.04
N GLY A 283 17.20 13.06 0.03
CA GLY A 283 18.40 13.47 0.78
C GLY A 283 18.26 14.78 1.55
N ILE A 284 17.04 15.28 1.78
CA ILE A 284 16.78 16.61 2.36
C ILE A 284 16.49 16.49 3.86
N THR A 285 17.25 17.20 4.69
CA THR A 285 17.01 17.22 6.14
C THR A 285 15.73 17.95 6.52
N THR A 286 15.06 17.48 7.57
CA THR A 286 13.79 18.00 8.06
C THR A 286 13.86 18.38 9.53
N PRO A 287 12.89 19.16 10.08
CA PRO A 287 12.88 19.47 11.51
C PRO A 287 12.87 18.23 12.40
N MET A 288 12.27 17.14 11.90
CA MET A 288 12.15 15.84 12.57
C MET A 288 13.39 14.95 12.38
N PHE A 289 14.07 15.05 11.25
CA PHE A 289 15.27 14.26 10.90
C PHE A 289 16.36 15.21 10.37
N ARG A 290 17.24 15.65 11.27
CA ARG A 290 18.20 16.75 11.02
C ARG A 290 19.61 16.29 10.62
N THR A 291 19.82 14.98 10.52
CA THR A 291 21.12 14.41 10.18
C THR A 291 21.07 13.94 8.73
N GLU A 292 22.05 14.37 7.94
CA GLU A 292 22.23 13.96 6.56
C GLU A 292 22.31 12.43 6.43
N ASN A 293 21.80 11.89 5.32
CA ASN A 293 21.83 10.46 5.04
C ASN A 293 23.14 10.03 4.35
N CYS A 294 24.28 10.50 4.89
CA CYS A 294 25.63 10.12 4.43
C CYS A 294 26.28 9.16 5.43
N THR A 295 26.98 8.14 4.96
CA THR A 295 27.81 7.26 5.80
C THR A 295 29.23 7.81 5.96
N ASN A 296 29.98 7.29 6.94
CA ASN A 296 31.39 7.63 7.14
C ASN A 296 32.29 7.22 5.96
N PHE A 297 31.81 6.37 5.04
CA PHE A 297 32.53 5.99 3.83
C PHE A 297 32.31 6.98 2.68
N GLN A 298 31.38 7.92 2.83
CA GLN A 298 30.96 8.86 1.79
C GLN A 298 31.50 10.26 2.09
N ALA A 299 32.82 10.42 2.02
CA ALA A 299 33.51 11.65 2.42
C ALA A 299 33.02 12.89 1.65
N GLU A 300 32.82 12.78 0.34
CA GLU A 300 32.30 13.86 -0.51
C GLU A 300 30.85 14.20 -0.19
N CYS A 301 30.04 13.22 0.23
CA CYS A 301 28.66 13.44 0.69
C CYS A 301 28.68 14.27 1.98
N LEU A 302 29.48 13.87 2.96
CA LEU A 302 29.64 14.58 4.24
C LEU A 302 30.22 15.99 4.09
N ALA A 303 31.09 16.20 3.09
CA ALA A 303 31.69 17.49 2.78
C ALA A 303 30.84 18.35 1.85
N SER A 304 29.76 17.80 1.27
CA SER A 304 28.87 18.56 0.41
C SER A 304 28.21 19.67 1.21
N ARG A 305 28.02 20.83 0.58
CA ARG A 305 27.24 21.89 1.22
C ARG A 305 25.77 21.51 1.15
N ASN A 306 24.99 22.00 2.12
CA ASN A 306 23.57 21.76 2.24
C ASN A 306 22.78 23.08 2.18
N GLY A 307 21.46 22.97 2.00
CA GLY A 307 20.54 24.11 1.92
C GLY A 307 20.20 24.77 3.27
N GLY A 308 20.83 24.37 4.38
CA GLY A 308 20.52 24.87 5.73
C GLY A 308 20.44 23.78 6.80
N SER A 309 19.90 24.12 7.98
CA SER A 309 19.79 23.18 9.11
C SER A 309 18.53 23.44 9.96
N PRO A 310 17.40 22.73 9.72
CA PRO A 310 17.16 21.80 8.61
C PRO A 310 17.00 22.54 7.28
N GLU A 311 17.18 21.82 6.17
CA GLU A 311 17.04 22.37 4.82
C GLU A 311 15.58 22.67 4.47
N ILE A 312 14.64 21.79 4.84
CA ILE A 312 13.22 22.04 4.64
C ILE A 312 12.55 22.59 5.91
N SER A 313 11.69 23.61 5.74
CA SER A 313 10.94 24.21 6.85
C SER A 313 9.75 23.37 7.30
N GLN A 314 9.33 23.55 8.56
CA GLN A 314 8.14 22.91 9.11
C GLN A 314 6.87 23.24 8.31
N ASN A 315 6.74 24.46 7.78
CA ASN A 315 5.58 24.87 6.99
C ASN A 315 5.44 24.04 5.71
N ARG A 316 6.56 23.66 5.08
CA ARG A 316 6.55 22.80 3.89
C ARG A 316 6.20 21.36 4.21
N ILE A 317 6.69 20.84 5.34
CA ILE A 317 6.26 19.54 5.87
C ILE A 317 4.75 19.53 6.16
N THR A 318 4.22 20.61 6.75
CA THR A 318 2.78 20.76 6.95
C THR A 318 2.03 20.82 5.62
N ALA A 319 2.53 21.58 4.64
CA ALA A 319 1.89 21.70 3.33
C ALA A 319 1.78 20.35 2.61
N ILE A 320 2.87 19.58 2.51
CA ILE A 320 2.84 18.25 1.89
C ILE A 320 1.93 17.28 2.66
N THR A 321 1.94 17.36 4.00
CA THR A 321 1.08 16.52 4.84
C THR A 321 -0.40 16.84 4.59
N ASN A 322 -0.75 18.12 4.45
CA ASN A 322 -2.10 18.54 4.11
C ASN A 322 -2.50 18.09 2.71
N TYR A 323 -1.60 18.15 1.73
CA TYR A 323 -1.84 17.58 0.41
C TYR A 323 -2.20 16.09 0.51
N LEU A 324 -1.35 15.26 1.12
CA LEU A 324 -1.60 13.81 1.28
C LEU A 324 -2.91 13.51 2.03
N LYS A 325 -3.28 14.37 2.96
CA LYS A 325 -4.56 14.30 3.69
C LYS A 325 -5.77 14.58 2.82
N LEU A 326 -5.65 15.53 1.89
CA LEU A 326 -6.75 16.08 1.10
C LEU A 326 -6.96 15.38 -0.24
N ILE A 327 -6.07 14.47 -0.66
CA ILE A 327 -6.26 13.67 -1.87
C ILE A 327 -7.46 12.71 -1.69
N ALA A 328 -8.47 12.91 -2.52
CA ALA A 328 -9.67 12.09 -2.59
C ALA A 328 -9.39 10.68 -3.16
N VAL A 329 -10.28 9.76 -2.85
CA VAL A 329 -10.26 8.38 -3.37
C VAL A 329 -11.13 8.33 -4.64
N PRO A 330 -10.68 7.72 -5.74
CA PRO A 330 -11.53 7.51 -6.90
C PRO A 330 -12.73 6.62 -6.57
N ALA A 331 -13.83 6.84 -7.28
CA ALA A 331 -15.01 6.00 -7.17
C ALA A 331 -14.71 4.58 -7.63
N ARG A 332 -15.33 3.60 -6.96
CA ARG A 332 -15.24 2.21 -7.41
C ARG A 332 -15.85 2.10 -8.81
N ARG A 333 -15.03 1.68 -9.77
CA ARG A 333 -15.47 1.51 -11.16
C ARG A 333 -16.42 0.32 -11.29
N LYS A 334 -17.49 0.49 -12.07
CA LYS A 334 -18.43 -0.59 -12.46
C LYS A 334 -18.93 -1.41 -11.26
N ALA A 335 -19.32 -0.73 -10.18
CA ALA A 335 -19.65 -1.38 -8.90
C ALA A 335 -20.84 -2.34 -9.00
N ASP A 336 -21.78 -2.08 -9.90
CA ASP A 336 -22.97 -2.87 -10.20
C ASP A 336 -22.77 -3.93 -11.30
N ASN A 337 -21.59 -3.97 -11.92
CA ASN A 337 -21.33 -4.90 -13.01
C ASN A 337 -21.31 -6.34 -12.51
N THR A 338 -22.02 -7.24 -13.22
CA THR A 338 -22.18 -8.65 -12.84
C THR A 338 -20.85 -9.37 -12.63
N SER A 339 -19.81 -9.09 -13.43
CA SER A 339 -18.49 -9.71 -13.24
C SER A 339 -17.77 -9.19 -11.99
N VAL A 340 -17.95 -7.91 -11.65
CA VAL A 340 -17.40 -7.31 -10.42
C VAL A 340 -18.11 -7.85 -9.18
N LEU A 341 -19.44 -8.02 -9.23
CA LEU A 341 -20.22 -8.62 -8.15
C LEU A 341 -19.92 -10.11 -7.97
N LEU A 342 -19.72 -10.85 -9.06
CA LEU A 342 -19.25 -12.24 -9.00
C LEU A 342 -17.86 -12.32 -8.35
N GLY A 343 -16.96 -11.40 -8.70
CA GLY A 343 -15.67 -11.25 -8.03
C GLY A 343 -15.83 -11.01 -6.52
N LYS A 344 -16.66 -10.04 -6.11
CA LYS A 344 -17.00 -9.78 -4.69
C LYS A 344 -17.46 -11.06 -3.99
N LYS A 345 -18.38 -11.81 -4.61
CA LYS A 345 -18.90 -13.08 -4.09
C LYS A 345 -17.79 -14.11 -3.90
N ILE A 346 -16.93 -14.31 -4.90
CA ILE A 346 -15.82 -15.28 -4.82
C ILE A 346 -14.80 -14.87 -3.74
N PHE A 347 -14.47 -13.58 -3.66
CA PHE A 347 -13.48 -13.06 -2.70
C PHE A 347 -13.94 -13.26 -1.26
N LEU A 348 -15.20 -13.00 -0.95
CA LEU A 348 -15.75 -13.08 0.40
C LEU A 348 -16.21 -14.50 0.79
N LYS A 349 -16.53 -15.37 -0.19
CA LYS A 349 -16.91 -16.77 0.08
C LYS A 349 -15.72 -17.70 0.32
N ARG A 350 -14.54 -17.39 -0.20
CA ARG A 350 -13.37 -18.18 0.11
C ARG A 350 -12.95 -17.83 1.54
N ASP A 351 -12.70 -18.86 2.36
CA ASP A 351 -11.85 -18.80 3.56
C ASP A 351 -10.40 -18.47 3.16
N VAL A 352 -10.21 -17.44 2.34
CA VAL A 352 -8.97 -16.70 2.42
C VAL A 352 -9.05 -16.13 3.82
N ASN A 353 -8.09 -16.46 4.66
CA ASN A 353 -7.99 -15.87 5.99
C ASN A 353 -7.78 -14.36 5.76
N ILE A 354 -8.87 -13.60 5.75
CA ILE A 354 -8.94 -12.28 5.14
C ILE A 354 -8.39 -11.26 6.14
N VAL A 355 -7.25 -10.66 5.78
CA VAL A 355 -6.68 -9.47 6.45
C VAL A 355 -7.27 -8.15 5.89
N ILE A 356 -8.31 -8.24 5.05
CA ILE A 356 -8.93 -7.10 4.35
C ILE A 356 -10.32 -6.85 4.93
N PHE A 357 -10.42 -5.88 5.82
CA PHE A 357 -11.69 -5.47 6.42
C PHE A 357 -12.52 -4.62 5.44
N PRO A 358 -13.71 -5.07 5.03
CA PRO A 358 -14.40 -4.49 3.87
C PRO A 358 -15.10 -3.15 4.14
N LYS A 359 -15.36 -2.77 5.40
CA LYS A 359 -16.14 -1.57 5.74
C LYS A 359 -15.70 -0.98 7.09
N PHE A 360 -15.58 0.34 7.15
CA PHE A 360 -15.41 1.09 8.41
C PHE A 360 -16.59 2.04 8.62
N LYS A 361 -17.22 1.96 9.80
CA LYS A 361 -18.18 2.96 10.26
C LYS A 361 -17.46 3.91 11.24
N PRO A 362 -17.35 5.22 10.97
CA PRO A 362 -16.50 6.14 11.73
C PRO A 362 -17.12 6.71 13.00
N ASP A 363 -17.94 5.92 13.70
CA ASP A 363 -18.69 6.27 14.91
C ASP A 363 -17.81 6.80 16.06
N ARG A 364 -16.48 6.72 15.92
CA ARG A 364 -15.47 7.13 16.92
C ARG A 364 -14.36 8.04 16.37
N MET A 365 -14.54 8.68 15.22
CA MET A 365 -13.58 9.66 14.72
C MET A 365 -13.80 11.03 15.41
N LYS A 366 -12.91 11.42 16.33
CA LYS A 366 -12.72 12.84 16.70
C LYS A 366 -11.97 13.50 15.54
N VAL A 367 -12.72 13.92 14.52
CA VAL A 367 -12.20 14.55 13.32
C VAL A 367 -11.66 15.94 13.68
N PHE A 368 -10.44 16.23 13.22
CA PHE A 368 -9.84 17.57 13.19
C PHE A 368 -10.86 18.59 12.66
N GLN A 369 -10.96 19.77 13.27
CA GLN A 369 -11.97 20.79 12.93
C GLN A 369 -12.02 21.24 11.45
N ASN A 370 -11.04 20.83 10.63
CA ASN A 370 -10.91 21.20 9.21
C ASN A 370 -11.08 20.03 8.22
N PHE A 371 -11.41 18.81 8.65
CA PHE A 371 -11.68 17.71 7.72
C PHE A 371 -13.17 17.67 7.35
N PRO A 372 -13.55 17.55 6.06
CA PRO A 372 -14.95 17.65 5.65
C PRO A 372 -15.81 16.40 5.97
N ILE A 373 -15.40 15.51 6.88
CA ILE A 373 -16.09 14.23 7.17
C ILE A 373 -16.86 14.32 8.49
N LYS A 374 -18.13 13.93 8.50
CA LYS A 374 -18.94 13.79 9.72
C LYS A 374 -18.78 12.37 10.30
N SER A 375 -18.98 12.21 11.61
CA SER A 375 -18.93 10.90 12.30
C SER A 375 -19.91 9.85 11.74
N SER A 376 -20.91 10.29 10.97
CA SER A 376 -21.93 9.44 10.31
C SER A 376 -21.52 8.89 8.94
N ASP A 377 -20.42 9.34 8.35
CA ASP A 377 -20.10 9.08 6.94
C ASP A 377 -19.42 7.70 6.77
N LEU A 378 -20.04 6.72 6.10
CA LEU A 378 -19.40 5.41 5.88
C LEU A 378 -18.13 5.55 5.01
N ILE A 379 -16.98 5.02 5.46
CA ILE A 379 -15.74 4.95 4.67
C ILE A 379 -15.49 3.48 4.30
N ARG A 380 -15.34 3.19 3.01
CA ARG A 380 -15.04 1.84 2.52
C ARG A 380 -13.61 1.78 2.01
N ILE A 381 -12.69 1.39 2.88
CA ILE A 381 -11.29 1.22 2.52
C ILE A 381 -11.16 -0.12 1.77
N PHE A 382 -11.14 -0.05 0.44
CA PHE A 382 -10.66 -1.15 -0.38
C PHE A 382 -9.23 -0.84 -0.80
N TYR A 383 -8.28 -1.70 -0.42
CA TYR A 383 -6.94 -1.62 -0.99
C TYR A 383 -7.03 -1.99 -2.47
N TYR A 384 -6.72 -1.03 -3.33
CA TYR A 384 -6.62 -1.25 -4.77
C TYR A 384 -5.49 -2.25 -5.05
N THR A 385 -5.88 -3.49 -5.29
CA THR A 385 -5.16 -4.38 -6.19
C THR A 385 -6.09 -4.58 -7.38
N THR A 386 -5.60 -4.23 -8.58
CA THR A 386 -6.29 -4.61 -9.81
C THR A 386 -6.42 -6.14 -9.81
N TRP A 387 -7.64 -6.60 -10.11
CA TRP A 387 -8.08 -8.00 -10.02
C TRP A 387 -7.23 -8.99 -10.82
N GLU A 388 -6.39 -8.53 -11.76
CA GLU A 388 -5.57 -9.39 -12.61
C GLU A 388 -4.40 -10.07 -11.89
N LYS A 389 -4.03 -9.69 -10.66
CA LYS A 389 -2.88 -10.29 -9.95
C LYS A 389 -3.16 -10.88 -8.56
N VAL A 390 -4.40 -10.82 -8.06
CA VAL A 390 -4.74 -11.35 -6.71
C VAL A 390 -4.96 -12.87 -6.72
N LEU A 391 -5.18 -13.48 -7.88
CA LEU A 391 -5.46 -14.92 -8.02
C LEU A 391 -4.25 -15.85 -7.82
N GLN A 392 -3.11 -15.36 -7.34
CA GLN A 392 -1.88 -16.16 -7.17
C GLN A 392 -1.54 -16.56 -5.73
N ILE A 393 -2.46 -16.39 -4.77
CA ILE A 393 -2.26 -16.91 -3.42
C ILE A 393 -2.87 -18.32 -3.36
N THR A 394 -2.02 -19.34 -3.41
CA THR A 394 -2.41 -20.77 -3.28
C THR A 394 -1.51 -21.48 -2.28
N ASP A 395 -1.83 -22.72 -1.94
CA ASP A 395 -1.24 -23.56 -0.87
C ASP A 395 0.29 -23.63 -0.82
N ARG A 396 0.99 -23.23 -1.89
CA ARG A 396 2.44 -23.07 -1.88
C ARG A 396 2.91 -21.90 -1.01
N THR A 397 2.09 -20.87 -0.81
CA THR A 397 2.34 -19.79 0.15
C THR A 397 2.38 -20.35 1.58
N LYS A 398 1.55 -21.37 1.88
CA LYS A 398 1.58 -22.10 3.16
C LYS A 398 2.89 -22.90 3.33
N LYS A 399 3.34 -23.59 2.28
CA LYS A 399 4.62 -24.33 2.33
C LYS A 399 5.86 -23.41 2.36
N GLN A 400 5.83 -22.27 1.66
CA GLN A 400 6.87 -21.23 1.78
C GLN A 400 6.83 -20.51 3.14
N MET A 401 5.65 -20.41 3.79
CA MET A 401 5.52 -19.91 5.16
C MET A 401 6.16 -20.89 6.17
N GLU A 402 6.00 -22.20 5.98
CA GLU A 402 6.63 -23.26 6.80
C GLU A 402 8.15 -23.30 6.62
N GLU A 403 8.66 -23.07 5.40
CA GLU A 403 10.10 -23.15 5.09
C GLU A 403 10.88 -21.85 5.36
N ASN A 404 10.27 -20.66 5.19
CA ASN A 404 10.98 -19.36 5.23
C ASN A 404 10.44 -18.32 6.24
N GLY A 405 9.37 -18.64 6.98
CA GLY A 405 8.93 -17.88 8.16
C GLY A 405 8.49 -16.42 7.96
N LYS A 406 8.39 -15.89 6.72
CA LYS A 406 7.95 -14.51 6.46
C LYS A 406 7.23 -14.37 5.11
N LEU A 407 5.99 -13.88 5.13
CA LEU A 407 5.33 -13.27 3.98
C LEU A 407 4.79 -11.89 4.39
N LEU A 408 5.09 -10.87 3.60
CA LEU A 408 4.64 -9.49 3.79
C LEU A 408 3.56 -9.18 2.74
N LEU A 409 2.30 -9.40 3.09
CA LEU A 409 1.16 -8.80 2.40
C LEU A 409 0.72 -7.62 3.26
N PHE A 410 1.34 -6.45 3.00
CA PHE A 410 1.07 -5.11 3.52
C PHE A 410 0.50 -4.96 4.95
N GLY A 411 1.29 -4.35 5.83
CA GLY A 411 0.80 -3.67 7.05
C GLY A 411 0.64 -4.52 8.31
N VAL A 412 0.88 -5.83 8.26
CA VAL A 412 0.92 -6.71 9.44
C VAL A 412 2.14 -7.61 9.33
N SER A 413 3.04 -7.58 10.33
CA SER A 413 4.14 -8.55 10.40
C SER A 413 3.57 -9.90 10.84
N VAL A 414 3.35 -10.81 9.88
CA VAL A 414 2.98 -12.19 10.18
C VAL A 414 4.26 -12.94 10.58
N TYR A 415 4.35 -13.32 11.86
CA TYR A 415 5.35 -14.27 12.34
C TYR A 415 4.68 -15.63 12.48
N SER A 416 5.07 -16.61 11.68
CA SER A 416 4.77 -18.03 11.92
C SER A 416 5.79 -18.56 12.94
N ARG A 417 5.31 -19.18 14.02
CA ARG A 417 6.16 -20.05 14.86
C ARG A 417 6.26 -21.41 14.17
N LYS A 418 7.48 -21.98 14.20
CA LYS A 418 7.81 -23.34 13.77
C LYS A 418 6.86 -24.39 14.33
#